data_AF-A0A840RYT1-F1
#
_entry.id   AF-A0A840RYT1-F1
#
_cell.length_a   1.000
_cell.length_b   1.000
_cell.length_c   1.000
_cell.angle_alpha   90.00
_cell.angle_beta   90.00
_cell.angle_gamma   90.00
#
_symmetry.space_group_name_H-M   'P 1'
#
loop_
_entity.id
_entity.type
_entity.pdbx_description
1 polymer ?
#
loop_
_entity_poly.entity_id
_entity_poly.type
_entity_poly.pdbx_seq_one_letter_code
_entity_poly.pdbx_strand_id
1 'polypeptide(L)'
;MAKSIIYALNCQPHEMGGGVVAAGFTLPDQWQPGMKVKVRWKPNARDWIEKTTTIRWYATPERLFVHFFANDEVRVLSSSPFPRSTLHPILMNVTIAPPEEE
;
A
#
# COMPACT_ATOMS: atom_id res chain seq x y z
N MET A 1 -8.60 -16.66 -16.22
CA MET A 1 -7.56 -16.63 -15.15
C MET A 1 -8.07 -15.72 -14.06
N ALA A 2 -8.22 -16.22 -12.83
CA ALA A 2 -8.79 -15.45 -11.73
C ALA A 2 -7.79 -14.36 -11.29
N LYS A 3 -8.17 -13.08 -11.43
CA LYS A 3 -7.45 -11.97 -10.81
C LYS A 3 -7.78 -12.00 -9.31
N SER A 4 -7.00 -12.74 -8.54
CA SER A 4 -7.18 -12.84 -7.10
C SER A 4 -6.86 -11.50 -6.43
N ILE A 5 -7.89 -10.77 -6.04
CA ILE A 5 -7.80 -9.63 -5.11
C ILE A 5 -7.82 -10.24 -3.72
N ILE A 6 -6.73 -10.11 -2.96
CA ILE A 6 -6.63 -10.80 -1.66
C ILE A 6 -7.11 -9.90 -0.52
N TYR A 7 -7.00 -8.57 -0.69
CA TYR A 7 -7.41 -7.61 0.33
C TYR A 7 -8.11 -6.41 -0.29
N ALA A 8 -9.15 -5.95 0.40
CA ALA A 8 -9.77 -4.64 0.20
C ALA A 8 -9.46 -3.79 1.44
N LEU A 9 -8.50 -2.87 1.31
CA LEU A 9 -8.14 -1.94 2.40
C LEU A 9 -9.02 -0.69 2.31
N ASN A 10 -9.81 -0.40 3.35
CA ASN A 10 -10.53 0.86 3.46
C ASN A 10 -9.71 1.83 4.31
N CYS A 11 -9.08 2.82 3.68
CA CYS A 11 -8.20 3.77 4.35
C CYS A 11 -8.74 5.20 4.27
N GLN A 12 -8.57 5.98 5.34
CA GLN A 12 -8.78 7.43 5.32
C GLN A 12 -7.40 8.09 5.47
N PRO A 13 -6.82 8.64 4.39
CA PRO A 13 -5.52 9.30 4.49
C PRO A 13 -5.66 10.63 5.23
N HIS A 14 -4.83 10.85 6.24
CA HIS A 14 -4.66 12.15 6.88
C HIS A 14 -3.66 12.96 6.06
N GLU A 15 -4.17 13.79 5.15
CA GLU A 15 -3.44 14.73 4.28
C GLU A 15 -2.45 14.08 3.28
N MET A 16 -2.41 14.61 2.05
CA MET A 16 -1.71 13.98 0.92
C MET A 16 -0.18 14.07 1.09
N GLY A 17 0.50 12.92 1.10
CA GLY A 17 1.96 12.80 1.27
C GLY A 17 2.42 11.97 2.47
N GLY A 18 1.67 10.94 2.86
CA GLY A 18 2.00 10.12 4.03
C GLY A 18 1.59 8.65 3.88
N GLY A 19 2.39 7.76 4.46
CA GLY A 19 2.06 6.34 4.59
C GLY A 19 1.15 6.10 5.81
N VAL A 20 0.10 5.30 5.64
CA VAL A 20 -0.76 4.84 6.73
C VAL A 20 -0.37 3.41 7.10
N VAL A 21 -0.32 3.12 8.41
CA VAL A 21 -0.20 1.74 8.90
C VAL A 21 -1.56 1.05 8.71
N ALA A 22 -1.60 -0.02 7.91
CA ALA A 22 -2.78 -0.86 7.74
C ALA A 22 -2.90 -1.85 8.92
N ALA A 23 -3.06 -1.33 10.13
CA ALA A 23 -3.19 -2.14 11.34
C ALA A 23 -4.43 -3.04 11.25
N GLY A 24 -4.24 -4.34 11.48
CA GLY A 24 -5.30 -5.35 11.39
C GLY A 24 -5.34 -6.14 10.08
N PHE A 25 -4.50 -5.79 9.09
CA PHE A 25 -4.33 -6.58 7.87
C PHE A 25 -3.03 -7.37 7.92
N THR A 26 -3.11 -8.69 7.73
CA THR A 26 -1.97 -9.60 7.60
C THR A 26 -1.78 -9.99 6.14
N LEU A 27 -0.54 -10.26 5.74
CA LEU A 27 -0.28 -10.89 4.43
C LEU A 27 -0.69 -12.36 4.44
N PRO A 28 -1.06 -12.93 3.29
CA PRO A 28 -1.54 -14.30 3.22
C PRO A 28 -0.34 -15.24 3.34
N ASP A 29 -0.49 -16.33 4.10
CA ASP A 29 0.55 -17.35 4.23
C ASP A 29 0.84 -18.05 2.89
N GLN A 30 -0.19 -18.20 2.06
CA GLN A 30 -0.08 -18.75 0.70
C GLN A 30 0.08 -17.63 -0.32
N TRP A 31 1.34 -17.39 -0.71
CA TRP A 31 1.69 -16.41 -1.73
C TRP A 31 1.68 -17.00 -3.14
N GLN A 32 1.25 -16.19 -4.12
CA GLN A 32 1.35 -16.48 -5.56
C GLN A 32 1.92 -15.25 -6.28
N PRO A 33 2.84 -15.43 -7.25
CA PRO A 33 3.27 -14.34 -8.12
C PRO A 33 2.08 -13.62 -8.78
N GLY A 34 2.12 -12.30 -8.87
CA GLY A 34 1.06 -11.49 -9.48
C GLY A 34 -0.19 -11.26 -8.60
N MET A 35 -0.13 -11.61 -7.31
CA MET A 35 -1.15 -11.22 -6.34
C MET A 35 -1.31 -9.70 -6.27
N LYS A 36 -2.57 -9.25 -6.14
CA LYS A 36 -2.90 -7.83 -6.11
C LYS A 36 -3.70 -7.46 -4.88
N VAL A 37 -3.52 -6.23 -4.42
CA VAL A 37 -4.27 -5.63 -3.33
C VAL A 37 -5.14 -4.52 -3.91
N LYS A 38 -6.41 -4.53 -3.50
CA LYS A 38 -7.34 -3.46 -3.76
C LYS A 38 -7.31 -2.51 -2.57
N VAL A 39 -7.04 -1.24 -2.84
CA VAL A 39 -7.07 -0.18 -1.85
C VAL A 39 -8.20 0.76 -2.23
N ARG A 40 -9.05 1.07 -1.27
CA ARG A 40 -10.14 2.02 -1.39
C ARG A 40 -9.96 3.10 -0.33
N TRP A 41 -9.96 4.36 -0.75
CA TRP A 41 -9.81 5.49 0.15
C TRP A 41 -10.67 6.67 -0.24
N LYS A 42 -10.91 7.57 0.71
CA LYS A 42 -11.64 8.81 0.48
C LYS A 42 -10.70 10.00 0.73
N PRO A 43 -10.16 10.63 -0.32
CA PRO A 43 -9.44 11.88 -0.16
C PRO A 43 -10.40 12.98 0.35
N ASN A 44 -9.86 13.97 1.07
CA ASN A 44 -10.65 15.08 1.56
C ASN A 44 -11.40 15.78 0.41
N ALA A 45 -12.69 16.04 0.63
CA ALA A 45 -13.58 16.70 -0.32
C ALA A 45 -13.69 16.05 -1.72
N ARG A 46 -13.28 14.78 -1.87
CA ARG A 46 -13.43 14.00 -3.11
C ARG A 46 -14.28 12.74 -2.87
N ASP A 47 -14.73 12.15 -3.97
CA ASP A 47 -15.38 10.84 -3.98
C ASP A 47 -14.40 9.71 -3.61
N TRP A 48 -14.95 8.54 -3.30
CA TRP A 48 -14.16 7.34 -3.04
C TRP A 48 -13.35 6.96 -4.28
N ILE A 49 -12.06 6.71 -4.06
CA ILE A 49 -11.14 6.20 -5.09
C ILE A 49 -10.82 4.74 -4.76
N GLU A 50 -10.72 3.92 -5.79
CA GLU A 50 -10.29 2.53 -5.70
C GLU A 50 -9.14 2.27 -6.69
N LYS A 51 -8.05 1.67 -6.22
CA LYS A 51 -6.94 1.21 -7.05
C LYS A 51 -6.58 -0.22 -6.70
N THR A 52 -6.16 -0.95 -7.71
CA THR A 52 -5.56 -2.28 -7.55
C THR A 52 -4.07 -2.17 -7.87
N THR A 53 -3.21 -2.52 -6.93
CA THR A 53 -1.75 -2.47 -7.06
C THR A 53 -1.14 -3.83 -6.74
N THR A 54 0.05 -4.10 -7.28
CA THR A 54 0.82 -5.28 -6.88
C THR A 54 1.37 -5.11 -5.48
N ILE A 55 1.60 -6.24 -4.82
CA ILE A 55 2.44 -6.31 -3.64
C ILE A 55 3.45 -7.42 -3.88
N ARG A 56 4.66 -7.26 -3.35
CA ARG A 56 5.69 -8.30 -3.42
C ARG A 56 5.54 -9.30 -2.28
N TRP A 57 6.14 -10.47 -2.44
CA TRP A 57 6.25 -11.44 -1.36
C TRP A 57 7.23 -10.96 -0.28
N TYR A 58 6.94 -11.32 0.97
CA TYR A 58 7.82 -11.12 2.11
C TYR A 58 7.95 -12.45 2.85
N ALA A 59 9.18 -12.93 3.04
CA ALA A 59 9.45 -14.14 3.82
C ALA A 59 8.96 -13.99 5.27
N THR A 60 9.16 -12.81 5.85
CA THR A 60 8.65 -12.44 7.17
C THR A 60 7.90 -11.12 7.05
N PRO A 61 6.57 -11.13 6.84
CA PRO A 61 5.78 -9.91 6.85
C PRO A 61 5.80 -9.28 8.24
N GLU A 62 5.97 -7.96 8.28
CA GLU A 62 5.96 -7.15 9.49
C GLU A 62 4.74 -6.22 9.46
N ARG A 63 4.94 -4.89 9.44
CA ARG A 63 3.82 -3.95 9.37
C ARG A 63 3.52 -3.62 7.92
N LEU A 64 2.24 -3.71 7.56
CA LEU A 64 1.77 -3.30 6.26
C LEU A 64 1.58 -1.79 6.22
N PHE A 65 2.19 -1.14 5.24
CA PHE A 65 2.07 0.27 4.95
C PHE A 65 1.37 0.49 3.62
N VAL A 66 0.47 1.49 3.60
CA VAL A 66 -0.19 1.98 2.39
C VAL A 66 0.29 3.41 2.15
N HIS A 67 1.01 3.62 1.05
CA HIS A 67 1.49 4.92 0.63
C HIS A 67 0.59 5.48 -0.47
N PHE A 68 0.07 6.69 -0.23
CA PHE A 68 -0.68 7.46 -1.22
C PHE A 68 0.22 8.51 -1.85
N PHE A 69 0.27 8.54 -3.17
CA PHE A 69 1.12 9.46 -3.94
C PHE A 69 0.28 10.52 -4.65
N ALA A 70 0.95 11.50 -5.26
CA ALA A 70 0.31 12.38 -6.21
C ALA A 70 -0.31 11.57 -7.38
N ASN A 71 -1.39 12.09 -7.96
CA ASN A 71 -2.14 11.47 -9.06
C ASN A 71 -2.87 10.17 -8.70
N ASP A 72 -3.26 10.01 -7.43
CA ASP A 72 -4.06 8.87 -6.96
C ASP A 72 -3.39 7.51 -7.16
N GLU A 73 -2.06 7.49 -7.24
CA GLU A 73 -1.26 6.27 -7.20
C GLU A 73 -1.08 5.77 -5.76
N VAL A 74 -0.94 4.45 -5.61
CA VAL A 74 -0.83 3.80 -4.31
C VAL A 74 0.22 2.69 -4.35
N ARG A 75 0.99 2.53 -3.27
CA ARG A 75 1.87 1.37 -3.07
C ARG A 75 1.59 0.74 -1.72
N VAL A 76 1.59 -0.59 -1.70
CA VAL A 76 1.42 -1.37 -0.48
C VAL A 76 2.66 -2.21 -0.27
N LEU A 77 3.25 -2.13 0.92
CA LEU A 77 4.49 -2.86 1.24
C LEU A 77 4.54 -3.22 2.72
N SER A 78 5.34 -4.23 3.05
CA SER A 78 5.63 -4.63 4.43
C SER A 78 6.98 -4.06 4.88
N SER A 79 7.05 -3.49 6.07
CA SER A 79 8.29 -2.95 6.62
C SER A 79 8.32 -2.90 8.16
N SER A 80 9.51 -3.03 8.74
CA SER A 80 9.78 -2.76 10.17
C SER A 80 9.94 -1.27 10.47
N PRO A 81 10.78 -0.51 9.75
CA PRO A 81 10.88 0.92 9.98
C PRO A 81 9.56 1.63 9.68
N PHE A 82 9.37 2.82 10.25
CA PHE A 82 8.28 3.71 9.85
C PHE A 82 8.73 4.61 8.70
N PRO A 83 7.80 5.16 7.88
CA PRO A 83 8.12 6.06 6.75
C PRO A 83 8.97 7.30 7.07
N ARG A 84 9.08 7.68 8.34
CA ARG A 84 9.96 8.77 8.81
C ARG A 84 11.43 8.36 8.93
N SER A 85 11.72 7.06 8.97
CA SER A 85 13.07 6.53 8.97
C SER A 85 13.63 6.53 7.56
N THR A 86 14.89 6.91 7.41
CA THR A 86 15.63 6.81 6.14
C THR A 86 15.83 5.37 5.67
N LEU A 87 15.60 4.39 6.55
CA LEU A 87 15.65 2.95 6.23
C LEU A 87 14.33 2.40 5.68
N HIS A 88 13.27 3.21 5.64
CA HIS A 88 12.00 2.76 5.09
C HIS A 88 12.07 2.71 3.55
N PRO A 89 11.57 1.65 2.88
CA PRO A 89 11.65 1.51 1.42
C PRO A 89 11.03 2.68 0.64
N ILE A 90 10.00 3.31 1.21
CA ILE A 90 9.36 4.50 0.64
C ILE A 90 9.32 5.60 1.70
N LEU A 91 10.12 6.64 1.53
CA LEU A 91 10.18 7.74 2.49
C LEU A 91 8.90 8.56 2.48
N MET A 92 8.57 9.15 3.63
CA MET A 92 7.36 9.97 3.79
C MET A 92 7.31 11.18 2.84
N ASN A 93 8.46 11.73 2.42
CA ASN A 93 8.52 12.90 1.55
C ASN A 93 8.44 12.57 0.04
N VAL A 94 8.31 11.30 -0.33
CA VAL A 94 8.20 10.88 -1.73
C VAL A 94 6.77 11.13 -2.23
N THR A 95 6.64 11.99 -3.24
CA THR A 95 5.33 12.36 -3.82
C THR A 95 4.99 11.62 -5.10
N ILE A 96 5.98 11.02 -5.76
CA ILE A 96 5.82 10.27 -7.01
C ILE A 96 5.94 8.78 -6.67
N ALA A 97 4.97 7.98 -7.11
CA ALA A 97 5.01 6.55 -6.85
C ALA A 97 6.23 5.91 -7.54
N PRO A 98 7.04 5.12 -6.82
CA PRO A 98 8.05 4.30 -7.48
C PRO A 98 7.38 3.31 -8.44
N PRO A 99 8.07 2.83 -9.49
CA PRO A 99 7.51 1.80 -10.36
C PRO A 99 7.02 0.60 -9.54
N GLU A 100 5.93 -0.03 -9.99
CA GLU A 100 5.51 -1.30 -9.40
C GLU A 100 6.62 -2.33 -9.67
N GLU A 101 7.14 -2.96 -8.62
CA GLU A 101 8.02 -4.12 -8.76
C GLU A 101 7.14 -5.32 -9.11
N GLU A 102 7.53 -6.07 -10.16
CA GLU A 102 6.86 -7.29 -10.62
C GLU A 102 7.25 -8.52 -9.77
#